data_AF-A0A8T3MY98-F1
#
_entry.id   AF-A0A8T3MY98-F1
#
_cell.length_a   1.000
_cell.length_b   1.000
_cell.length_c   1.000
_cell.angle_alpha   90.00
_cell.angle_beta   90.00
_cell.angle_gamma   90.00
#
_symmetry.space_group_name_H-M   'P 1'
#
loop_
_entity.id
_entity.type
_entity.pdbx_description
1 polymer ?
#
loop_
_entity_poly.entity_id
_entity_poly.type
_entity_poly.pdbx_seq_one_letter_code
_entity_poly.pdbx_strand_id
1 'polypeptide(L)'
;MPTAIDSSLSAFSTDLPPVERRAAIPGGFVATGGAAGIKASGRPDLAFVATATGPDGDRVPAAVAAVFTPNAFAAAPVRLSQAHLAATDPSGSGRFGWATGIISTSGCANAATGAAGDADQAAIATMLAEALAIPEIQTLLLSTGVIGTRLPIEVVRAGVGAIAPNLAASDDGLAAAAEALRTTDSVVKVA
;
A
#
# COMPACT_ATOMS: atom_id res chain seq x y z
N MET A 1 3.95 16.65 -28.34
CA MET A 1 2.58 16.42 -28.84
C MET A 1 1.84 15.62 -27.79
N PRO A 2 0.66 16.04 -27.31
CA PRO A 2 -0.05 15.28 -26.29
C PRO A 2 -0.58 13.99 -26.92
N THR A 3 -0.20 12.85 -26.35
CA THR A 3 -0.71 11.53 -26.71
C THR A 3 -2.22 11.54 -26.48
N ALA A 4 -2.99 11.25 -27.52
CA ALA A 4 -4.45 11.17 -27.43
C ALA A 4 -4.83 10.16 -26.34
N ILE A 5 -5.72 10.58 -25.43
CA ILE A 5 -6.37 9.65 -24.49
C ILE A 5 -7.12 8.64 -25.35
N ASP A 6 -6.83 7.36 -25.13
CA ASP A 6 -7.46 6.26 -25.86
C ASP A 6 -8.99 6.34 -25.72
N SER A 7 -9.65 6.73 -26.80
CA SER A 7 -11.10 6.89 -26.88
C SER A 7 -11.86 5.56 -26.94
N SER A 8 -11.16 4.43 -26.86
CA SER A 8 -11.77 3.09 -26.78
C SER A 8 -12.19 2.70 -25.35
N LEU A 9 -11.77 3.46 -24.34
CA LEU A 9 -12.23 3.27 -22.97
C LEU A 9 -13.68 3.73 -22.84
N SER A 10 -14.58 2.79 -22.54
CA SER A 10 -15.96 3.13 -22.21
C SER A 10 -16.01 4.08 -21.02
N ALA A 11 -16.94 5.02 -21.04
CA ALA A 11 -17.15 5.92 -19.91
C ALA A 11 -17.44 5.08 -18.66
N PHE A 12 -16.68 5.31 -17.59
CA PHE A 12 -17.00 4.75 -16.28
C PHE A 12 -18.40 5.24 -15.88
N SER A 13 -19.25 4.31 -15.46
CA SER A 13 -20.54 4.67 -14.90
C SER A 13 -20.34 5.61 -13.72
N THR A 14 -21.09 6.70 -13.69
CA THR A 14 -21.15 7.65 -12.57
C THR A 14 -22.30 7.35 -11.61
N ASP A 15 -23.06 6.28 -11.87
CA ASP A 15 -24.04 5.76 -10.93
C ASP A 15 -23.30 5.21 -9.71
N LEU A 16 -23.24 6.04 -8.67
CA LEU A 16 -22.77 5.60 -7.36
C LEU A 16 -23.70 4.48 -6.89
N PRO A 17 -23.15 3.35 -6.43
CA PRO A 17 -23.98 2.30 -5.89
C PRO A 17 -24.77 2.84 -4.67
N PRO A 18 -25.99 2.33 -4.38
CA PRO A 18 -26.67 2.60 -3.12
C PRO A 18 -25.71 2.40 -1.94
N VAL A 19 -25.87 3.23 -0.90
CA VAL A 19 -25.00 3.30 0.31
C VAL A 19 -24.78 1.94 1.01
N GLU A 20 -25.59 0.94 0.64
CA GLU A 20 -25.61 -0.42 1.17
C GLU A 20 -24.74 -1.41 0.38
N ARG A 21 -24.18 -1.04 -0.79
CA ARG A 21 -23.25 -1.94 -1.49
C ARG A 21 -21.92 -1.97 -0.76
N ARG A 22 -21.55 -3.18 -0.34
CA ARG A 22 -20.20 -3.53 0.14
C ARG A 22 -19.20 -3.12 -0.95
N ALA A 23 -18.13 -2.43 -0.55
CA ALA A 23 -17.03 -2.10 -1.44
C ALA A 23 -16.52 -3.37 -2.12
N ALA A 24 -16.33 -3.30 -3.44
CA ALA A 24 -15.83 -4.40 -4.24
C ALA A 24 -14.42 -4.10 -4.71
N ILE A 25 -13.57 -5.12 -4.79
CA ILE A 25 -12.23 -4.93 -5.33
C ILE A 25 -12.32 -4.61 -6.84
N PRO A 26 -11.70 -3.52 -7.33
CA PRO A 26 -11.71 -3.22 -8.75
C PRO A 26 -10.97 -4.28 -9.56
N GLY A 27 -11.42 -4.53 -10.79
CA GLY A 27 -10.72 -5.41 -11.72
C GLY A 27 -9.27 -4.94 -11.94
N GLY A 28 -8.34 -5.90 -11.99
CA GLY A 28 -6.91 -5.60 -12.12
C GLY A 28 -6.21 -5.29 -10.80
N PHE A 29 -6.87 -5.45 -9.65
CA PHE A 29 -6.25 -5.33 -8.33
C PHE A 29 -6.45 -6.59 -7.47
N VAL A 30 -5.49 -6.79 -6.58
CA VAL A 30 -5.51 -7.84 -5.55
C VAL A 30 -5.19 -7.21 -4.21
N ALA A 31 -5.79 -7.72 -3.13
CA ALA A 31 -5.56 -7.24 -1.78
C ALA A 31 -5.56 -8.39 -0.78
N THR A 32 -4.89 -8.17 0.34
CA THR A 32 -4.94 -9.08 1.49
C THR A 32 -4.46 -8.36 2.75
N GLY A 33 -4.77 -8.93 3.91
CA GLY A 33 -4.28 -8.43 5.18
C GLY A 33 -4.31 -9.51 6.25
N GLY A 34 -3.50 -9.35 7.28
CA GLY A 34 -3.37 -10.35 8.33
C GLY A 34 -2.60 -9.85 9.54
N ALA A 35 -2.45 -10.72 10.53
CA ALA A 35 -1.66 -10.45 11.72
C ALA A 35 -0.21 -10.90 11.48
N ALA A 36 0.69 -9.93 11.32
CA ALA A 36 2.14 -10.12 11.35
C ALA A 36 2.66 -10.19 12.79
N GLY A 37 1.97 -9.55 13.76
CA GLY A 37 2.34 -9.55 15.18
C GLY A 37 3.04 -8.26 15.63
N ILE A 38 2.86 -7.16 14.90
CA ILE A 38 3.30 -5.82 15.27
C ILE A 38 2.48 -5.32 16.47
N LYS A 39 1.17 -5.60 16.48
CA LYS A 39 0.26 -5.30 17.59
C LYS A 39 0.32 -6.43 18.62
N ALA A 40 0.63 -6.06 19.87
CA ALA A 40 0.58 -7.00 21.00
C ALA A 40 -0.80 -7.67 21.20
N SER A 41 -1.89 -7.07 20.70
CA SER A 41 -3.23 -7.67 20.77
C SER A 41 -3.43 -8.85 19.83
N GLY A 42 -2.51 -9.14 18.92
CA GLY A 42 -2.65 -10.18 17.89
C GLY A 42 -3.71 -9.88 16.82
N ARG A 43 -4.21 -8.63 16.76
CA ARG A 43 -5.16 -8.21 15.72
C ARG A 43 -4.41 -8.02 14.40
N PRO A 44 -5.09 -8.15 13.24
CA PRO A 44 -4.48 -7.88 11.94
C PRO A 44 -3.79 -6.51 11.90
N ASP A 45 -2.59 -6.45 11.32
CA ASP A 45 -1.70 -5.29 11.40
C ASP A 45 -0.74 -5.13 10.21
N LEU A 46 -0.86 -5.99 9.19
CA LEU A 46 -0.15 -5.88 7.92
C LEU A 46 -1.12 -6.03 6.76
N ALA A 47 -1.12 -5.05 5.85
CA ALA A 47 -2.03 -4.99 4.70
C ALA A 47 -1.25 -4.82 3.40
N PHE A 48 -1.78 -5.39 2.33
CA PHE A 48 -1.25 -5.31 0.98
C PHE A 48 -2.34 -4.95 -0.03
N VAL A 49 -1.99 -4.12 -0.99
CA VAL A 49 -2.76 -3.88 -2.22
C VAL A 49 -1.78 -3.89 -3.39
N ALA A 50 -2.08 -4.60 -4.47
CA ALA A 50 -1.22 -4.62 -5.64
C ALA A 50 -2.06 -4.72 -6.92
N THR A 51 -1.48 -4.39 -8.07
CA THR A 51 -2.10 -4.73 -9.36
C THR A 51 -2.05 -6.24 -9.54
N ALA A 52 -3.07 -6.83 -10.15
CA ALA A 52 -3.16 -8.26 -10.39
C ALA A 52 -2.08 -8.72 -11.38
N THR A 53 -1.65 -9.97 -11.25
CA THR A 53 -0.77 -10.60 -12.24
C THR A 53 -1.52 -10.78 -13.56
N GLY A 54 -0.92 -10.30 -14.65
CA GLY A 54 -1.45 -10.44 -15.99
C GLY A 54 -1.22 -11.84 -16.57
N PRO A 55 -1.74 -12.11 -17.79
CA PRO A 55 -1.62 -13.41 -18.45
C PRO A 55 -0.17 -13.87 -18.66
N ASP A 56 0.74 -12.92 -18.84
CA ASP A 56 2.16 -13.17 -19.11
C ASP A 56 2.98 -13.43 -17.83
N GLY A 57 2.34 -13.43 -16.66
CA GLY A 57 3.00 -13.63 -15.36
C GLY A 57 3.54 -12.35 -14.72
N ASP A 58 3.51 -11.23 -15.44
CA ASP A 58 3.97 -9.93 -14.95
C ASP A 58 2.83 -9.08 -14.38
N ARG A 59 3.19 -8.13 -13.51
CA ARG A 59 2.26 -7.10 -13.00
C ARG A 59 2.51 -5.79 -13.74
N VAL A 60 1.44 -5.18 -14.25
CA VAL A 60 1.51 -3.86 -14.88
C VAL A 60 1.39 -2.79 -13.79
N PRO A 61 2.29 -1.79 -13.71
CA PRO A 61 2.16 -0.69 -12.76
C PRO A 61 0.90 0.13 -13.02
N ALA A 62 0.25 0.58 -11.95
CA ALA A 62 -0.86 1.52 -12.02
C ALA A 62 -0.36 2.96 -11.92
N ALA A 63 -1.02 3.88 -12.64
CA ALA A 63 -0.81 5.31 -12.44
C ALA A 63 -1.30 5.71 -11.04
N VAL A 64 -0.49 6.48 -10.33
CA VAL A 64 -0.77 6.93 -8.97
C VAL A 64 -0.86 8.45 -8.91
N ALA A 65 -1.84 8.94 -8.18
CA ALA A 65 -1.86 10.30 -7.64
C ALA A 65 -1.97 10.21 -6.10
N ALA A 66 -1.08 10.88 -5.39
CA ALA A 66 -1.00 10.82 -3.94
C ALA A 66 -0.89 12.21 -3.31
N VAL A 67 -1.55 12.38 -2.17
CA VAL A 67 -1.39 13.53 -1.29
C VAL A 67 -0.82 13.06 0.04
N PHE A 68 0.12 13.84 0.57
CA PHE A 68 0.83 13.52 1.80
C PHE A 68 0.60 14.62 2.82
N THR A 69 0.81 14.29 4.09
CA THR A 69 0.72 15.26 5.19
C THR A 69 1.65 16.46 4.94
N PRO A 70 1.21 17.70 5.16
CA PRO A 70 2.07 18.89 5.11
C PRO A 70 2.89 19.06 6.39
N ASN A 71 2.76 18.16 7.37
CA ASN A 71 3.48 18.24 8.64
C ASN A 71 5.00 18.12 8.41
N ALA A 72 5.77 19.02 9.03
CA ALA A 72 7.24 19.01 8.98
C ALA A 72 7.86 17.70 9.51
N PHE A 73 7.16 16.99 10.39
CA PHE A 73 7.56 15.69 10.93
C PHE A 73 6.91 14.54 10.17
N ALA A 74 6.99 14.56 8.83
CA ALA A 74 6.56 13.42 8.02
C ALA A 74 7.24 12.12 8.50
N ALA A 75 6.53 10.99 8.45
CA ALA A 75 7.09 9.70 8.84
C ALA A 75 8.04 9.16 7.76
N ALA A 76 8.91 8.22 8.11
CA ALA A 76 9.77 7.51 7.15
C ALA A 76 9.00 6.96 5.91
N PRO A 77 7.84 6.28 6.05
CA PRO A 77 7.12 5.71 4.90
C PRO A 77 6.56 6.80 3.95
N VAL A 78 6.21 7.98 4.47
CA VAL A 78 5.76 9.12 3.67
C VAL A 78 6.89 9.60 2.77
N ARG A 79 8.07 9.83 3.33
CA ARG A 79 9.25 10.30 2.57
C ARG A 79 9.65 9.30 1.49
N LEU A 80 9.68 8.02 1.82
CA LEU A 80 10.07 6.98 0.85
C LEU A 80 9.05 6.86 -0.28
N SER A 81 7.75 6.86 0.03
CA SER A 81 6.69 6.83 -1.00
C SER A 81 6.74 8.05 -1.93
N GLN A 82 7.01 9.24 -1.40
CA GLN A 82 7.22 10.44 -2.21
C GLN A 82 8.43 10.29 -3.15
N ALA A 83 9.54 9.72 -2.66
CA ALA A 83 10.73 9.49 -3.46
C ALA A 83 10.48 8.46 -4.58
N HIS A 84 9.75 7.37 -4.30
CA HIS A 84 9.38 6.35 -5.28
C HIS A 84 8.46 6.91 -6.38
N LEU A 85 7.47 7.72 -6.01
CA LEU A 85 6.63 8.43 -6.99
C LEU A 85 7.44 9.40 -7.84
N ALA A 86 8.32 10.19 -7.22
CA ALA A 86 9.20 11.11 -7.94
C ALA A 86 10.13 10.39 -8.92
N ALA A 87 10.62 9.19 -8.57
CA ALA A 87 11.50 8.39 -9.42
C ALA A 87 10.79 7.78 -10.63
N THR A 88 9.48 7.60 -10.56
CA THR A 88 8.68 6.98 -11.64
C THR A 88 7.92 8.00 -12.49
N ASP A 89 7.98 9.29 -12.14
CA ASP A 89 7.28 10.36 -12.85
C ASP A 89 8.26 11.40 -13.43
N PRO A 90 8.11 11.79 -14.72
CA PRO A 90 8.98 12.79 -15.34
C PRO A 90 8.99 14.16 -14.67
N SER A 91 7.94 14.55 -13.93
CA SER A 91 7.93 15.82 -13.20
C SER A 91 8.79 15.79 -11.93
N GLY A 92 9.09 14.61 -11.39
CA GLY A 92 9.81 14.44 -10.13
C GLY A 92 9.09 15.01 -8.91
N SER A 93 7.78 15.29 -9.01
CA SER A 93 7.03 16.01 -7.95
C SER A 93 6.79 15.19 -6.67
N GLY A 94 6.92 13.86 -6.75
CA GLY A 94 6.58 12.94 -5.66
C GLY A 94 5.08 12.89 -5.33
N ARG A 95 4.23 13.40 -6.23
CA ARG A 95 2.75 13.39 -6.12
C ARG A 95 2.08 12.53 -7.18
N PHE A 96 2.75 12.33 -8.29
CA PHE A 96 2.33 11.47 -9.39
C PHE A 96 3.43 10.45 -9.66
N GLY A 97 3.08 9.33 -10.30
CA GLY A 97 4.04 8.30 -10.69
C GLY A 97 3.36 6.97 -10.98
N TRP A 98 4.14 5.90 -10.92
CA TRP A 98 3.68 4.55 -11.21
C TRP A 98 4.07 3.62 -10.07
N ALA A 99 3.11 2.84 -9.57
CA ALA A 99 3.34 1.86 -8.53
C ALA A 99 2.58 0.57 -8.81
N THR A 100 3.11 -0.52 -8.31
CA THR A 100 2.58 -1.87 -8.52
C THR A 100 2.09 -2.47 -7.21
N GLY A 101 2.71 -2.12 -6.09
CA GLY A 101 2.36 -2.64 -4.77
C GLY A 101 2.36 -1.57 -3.70
N ILE A 102 1.45 -1.72 -2.75
CA ILE A 102 1.33 -0.94 -1.53
C ILE A 102 1.38 -1.90 -0.36
N ILE A 103 2.22 -1.59 0.63
CA ILE A 103 2.22 -2.27 1.93
C ILE A 103 1.96 -1.25 3.04
N SER A 104 1.13 -1.64 4.00
CA SER A 104 0.83 -0.83 5.16
C SER A 104 0.99 -1.62 6.45
N THR A 105 1.67 -1.03 7.42
CA THR A 105 1.75 -1.55 8.79
C THR A 105 0.85 -0.73 9.71
N SER A 106 0.29 -1.36 10.74
CA SER A 106 -0.42 -0.64 11.80
C SER A 106 0.01 -1.09 13.20
N GLY A 107 -0.13 -0.20 14.18
CA GLY A 107 0.39 -0.37 15.54
C GLY A 107 1.71 0.38 15.78
N CYS A 108 2.45 0.71 14.72
CA CYS A 108 3.66 1.52 14.76
C CYS A 108 3.68 2.48 13.56
N ALA A 109 3.83 3.78 13.79
CA ALA A 109 3.84 4.76 12.70
C ALA A 109 5.20 4.86 11.98
N ASN A 110 6.27 4.33 12.57
CA ASN A 110 7.65 4.55 12.16
C ASN A 110 7.92 6.05 11.84
N ALA A 111 7.47 6.91 12.76
CA ALA A 111 7.62 8.35 12.71
C ALA A 111 8.56 8.80 13.83
N ALA A 112 9.34 9.86 13.60
CA ALA A 112 10.35 10.35 14.53
C ALA A 112 11.40 9.29 14.95
N THR A 113 11.78 8.42 14.02
CA THR A 113 12.68 7.27 14.22
C THR A 113 14.08 7.46 13.60
N GLY A 114 14.32 8.59 12.95
CA GLY A 114 15.61 8.96 12.33
C GLY A 114 16.03 8.03 11.20
N ALA A 115 17.32 8.08 10.85
CA ALA A 115 17.90 7.31 9.73
C ALA A 115 17.69 5.80 9.84
N ALA A 116 17.60 5.28 11.06
CA ALA A 116 17.37 3.87 11.25
C ALA A 116 15.89 3.49 10.96
N GLY A 117 14.94 4.38 11.21
CA GLY A 117 13.56 4.22 10.74
C GLY A 117 13.44 4.31 9.21
N ASP A 118 14.28 5.13 8.57
CA ASP A 118 14.38 5.17 7.10
C ASP A 118 14.91 3.85 6.54
N ALA A 119 15.94 3.27 7.17
CA ALA A 119 16.47 1.95 6.81
C ALA A 119 15.43 0.84 6.96
N ASP A 120 14.59 0.89 8.00
CA ASP A 120 13.47 -0.07 8.13
C ASP A 120 12.51 0.03 6.95
N GLN A 121 12.14 1.24 6.52
CA GLN A 121 11.21 1.39 5.39
C GLN A 121 11.81 0.95 4.07
N ALA A 122 13.10 1.21 3.85
CA ALA A 122 13.82 0.68 2.69
C ALA A 122 13.79 -0.85 2.69
N ALA A 123 14.05 -1.49 3.83
CA ALA A 123 13.97 -2.94 3.96
C ALA A 123 12.55 -3.48 3.68
N ILE A 124 11.50 -2.78 4.14
CA ILE A 124 10.10 -3.15 3.85
C ILE A 124 9.79 -3.01 2.36
N ALA A 125 10.31 -1.96 1.70
CA ALA A 125 10.19 -1.79 0.26
C ALA A 125 10.82 -2.95 -0.49
N THR A 126 12.05 -3.35 -0.13
CA THR A 126 12.72 -4.52 -0.71
C THR A 126 11.89 -5.80 -0.50
N MET A 127 11.37 -6.04 0.72
CA MET A 127 10.55 -7.22 1.01
C MET A 127 9.28 -7.27 0.14
N LEU A 128 8.59 -6.12 -0.02
CA LEU A 128 7.40 -6.05 -0.88
C LEU A 128 7.77 -6.27 -2.35
N ALA A 129 8.88 -5.67 -2.80
CA ALA A 129 9.37 -5.80 -4.16
C ALA A 129 9.69 -7.26 -4.51
N GLU A 130 10.39 -7.96 -3.62
CA GLU A 130 10.70 -9.39 -3.74
C GLU A 130 9.42 -10.24 -3.72
N ALA A 131 8.51 -9.99 -2.77
CA ALA A 131 7.27 -10.75 -2.64
C ALA A 131 6.35 -10.63 -3.87
N LEU A 132 6.42 -9.51 -4.59
CA LEU A 132 5.62 -9.26 -5.80
C LEU A 132 6.39 -9.47 -7.10
N ALA A 133 7.70 -9.70 -7.04
CA ALA A 133 8.62 -9.71 -8.17
C ALA A 133 8.58 -8.42 -9.01
N ILE A 134 8.66 -7.26 -8.35
CA ILE A 134 8.56 -5.93 -8.98
C ILE A 134 9.79 -5.07 -8.67
N PRO A 135 10.06 -4.01 -9.45
CA PRO A 135 11.04 -3.01 -9.08
C PRO A 135 10.71 -2.33 -7.74
N GLU A 136 11.70 -2.15 -6.87
CA GLU A 136 11.52 -1.52 -5.55
C GLU A 136 10.89 -0.12 -5.64
N ILE A 137 11.28 0.68 -6.65
CA ILE A 137 10.74 2.02 -6.90
C ILE A 137 9.24 2.04 -7.23
N GLN A 138 8.62 0.89 -7.51
CA GLN A 138 7.19 0.74 -7.75
C GLN A 138 6.41 0.32 -6.48
N THR A 139 7.04 0.41 -5.31
CA THR A 139 6.39 0.16 -4.02
C THR A 139 5.97 1.46 -3.36
N LEU A 140 4.82 1.45 -2.67
CA LEU A 140 4.43 2.52 -1.75
C LEU A 140 4.26 1.95 -0.34
N LEU A 141 4.71 2.72 0.63
CA LEU A 141 4.85 2.29 2.02
C LEU A 141 3.98 3.18 2.90
N LEU A 142 3.17 2.58 3.75
CA LEU A 142 2.36 3.27 4.74
C LEU A 142 2.64 2.67 6.13
N SER A 143 2.54 3.49 7.17
CA SER A 143 2.59 3.00 8.56
C SER A 143 1.77 3.91 9.46
N THR A 144 1.04 3.34 10.42
CA THR A 144 0.19 4.08 11.36
C THR A 144 0.26 3.49 12.77
N GLY A 145 0.14 4.32 13.80
CA GLY A 145 0.17 3.89 15.20
C GLY A 145 1.07 4.77 16.05
N VAL A 146 1.80 4.14 16.99
CA VAL A 146 2.63 4.86 17.96
C VAL A 146 3.82 5.56 17.26
N ILE A 147 4.06 6.82 17.62
CA ILE A 147 5.18 7.66 17.15
C ILE A 147 6.39 7.47 18.07
N GLY A 148 7.61 7.57 17.53
CA GLY A 148 8.87 7.49 18.30
C GLY A 148 9.32 6.07 18.62
N THR A 149 8.64 5.06 18.08
CA THR A 149 9.00 3.64 18.22
C THR A 149 9.37 3.07 16.85
N ARG A 150 10.37 2.19 16.82
CA ARG A 150 10.84 1.50 15.61
C ARG A 150 9.94 0.31 15.28
N LEU A 151 9.88 -0.05 14.00
CA LEU A 151 9.19 -1.28 13.57
C LEU A 151 9.98 -2.52 14.00
N PRO A 152 9.32 -3.58 14.46
CA PRO A 152 9.97 -4.87 14.68
C PRO A 152 10.23 -5.54 13.33
N ILE A 153 11.31 -5.18 12.65
CA ILE A 153 11.52 -5.48 11.23
C ILE A 153 11.49 -6.98 10.88
N GLU A 154 11.98 -7.85 11.77
CA GLU A 154 11.93 -9.30 11.56
C GLU A 154 10.52 -9.87 11.69
N VAL A 155 9.67 -9.26 12.52
CA VAL A 155 8.24 -9.60 12.60
C VAL A 155 7.54 -9.18 11.30
N VAL A 156 7.87 -7.98 10.78
CA VAL A 156 7.35 -7.53 9.48
C VAL A 156 7.79 -8.49 8.37
N ARG A 157 9.07 -8.88 8.33
CA ARG A 157 9.62 -9.83 7.35
C ARG A 157 8.87 -11.16 7.35
N ALA A 158 8.70 -11.77 8.53
CA ALA A 158 7.94 -13.00 8.68
C ALA A 158 6.48 -12.82 8.23
N GLY A 159 5.86 -11.70 8.59
CA GLY A 159 4.51 -11.34 8.17
C GLY A 159 4.36 -11.20 6.65
N VAL A 160 5.32 -10.56 5.97
CA VAL A 160 5.32 -10.44 4.50
C VAL A 160 5.32 -11.83 3.87
N GLY A 161 6.23 -12.71 4.30
CA GLY A 161 6.31 -14.08 3.77
C GLY A 161 5.05 -14.91 4.02
N ALA A 162 4.36 -14.70 5.14
CA ALA A 162 3.15 -15.44 5.48
C ALA A 162 1.87 -14.89 4.82
N ILE A 163 1.79 -13.57 4.61
CA ILE A 163 0.54 -12.89 4.23
C ILE A 163 0.50 -12.57 2.73
N ALA A 164 1.61 -12.12 2.13
CA ALA A 164 1.63 -11.73 0.71
C ALA A 164 1.17 -12.83 -0.26
N PRO A 165 1.45 -14.14 -0.03
CA PRO A 165 0.93 -15.21 -0.89
C PRO A 165 -0.61 -15.29 -0.96
N ASN A 166 -1.32 -14.66 0.00
CA ASN A 166 -2.78 -14.68 0.06
C ASN A 166 -3.44 -13.50 -0.69
N LEU A 167 -2.69 -12.76 -1.51
CA LEU A 167 -3.24 -11.72 -2.37
C LEU A 167 -4.30 -12.31 -3.31
N ALA A 168 -5.51 -11.77 -3.22
CA ALA A 168 -6.65 -12.25 -4.00
C ALA A 168 -7.42 -11.09 -4.64
N ALA A 169 -7.96 -11.35 -5.83
CA ALA A 169 -8.93 -10.48 -6.49
C ALA A 169 -10.32 -10.76 -5.90
N SER A 170 -10.48 -10.54 -4.59
CA SER A 170 -11.73 -10.77 -3.88
C SER A 170 -12.07 -9.65 -2.89
N ASP A 171 -13.37 -9.47 -2.66
CA ASP A 171 -13.90 -8.51 -1.67
C ASP A 171 -13.46 -8.86 -0.24
N ASP A 172 -13.26 -10.15 0.05
CA ASP A 172 -12.73 -10.59 1.35
C ASP A 172 -11.25 -10.24 1.52
N GLY A 173 -10.45 -10.26 0.44
CA GLY A 173 -9.08 -9.76 0.44
C GLY A 173 -9.02 -8.26 0.72
N LEU A 174 -9.93 -7.48 0.09
CA LEU A 174 -10.09 -6.06 0.37
C LEU A 174 -10.51 -5.80 1.83
N ALA A 175 -11.47 -6.57 2.34
CA ALA A 175 -11.93 -6.46 3.73
C ALA A 175 -10.82 -6.81 4.73
N ALA A 176 -10.01 -7.84 4.45
CA ALA A 176 -8.87 -8.23 5.28
C ALA A 176 -7.79 -7.14 5.32
N ALA A 177 -7.47 -6.52 4.17
CA ALA A 177 -6.57 -5.38 4.11
C ALA A 177 -7.11 -4.21 4.96
N ALA A 178 -8.41 -3.88 4.81
CA ALA A 178 -9.04 -2.79 5.55
C ALA A 178 -9.06 -3.02 7.07
N GLU A 179 -9.29 -4.26 7.53
CA GLU A 179 -9.19 -4.61 8.96
C GLU A 179 -7.77 -4.43 9.49
N ALA A 180 -6.76 -4.83 8.71
CA ALA A 180 -5.35 -4.72 9.10
C ALA A 180 -4.84 -3.28 9.18
N LEU A 181 -5.51 -2.30 8.56
CA LEU A 181 -5.15 -0.87 8.66
C LEU A 181 -5.55 -0.22 9.99
N ARG A 182 -6.48 -0.82 10.74
CA ARG A 182 -7.09 -0.18 11.92
C ARG A 182 -6.11 0.05 13.05
N THR A 183 -6.29 1.15 13.78
CA THR A 183 -5.60 1.40 15.05
C THR A 183 -6.60 1.41 16.20
N THR A 184 -7.10 2.58 16.55
CA THR A 184 -8.15 2.83 17.55
C THR A 184 -9.55 2.88 16.93
N ASP A 185 -9.66 2.68 15.61
CA ASP A 185 -10.92 2.56 14.90
C ASP A 185 -11.86 1.55 15.56
N SER A 186 -13.12 1.91 15.79
CA SER A 186 -14.16 1.00 16.28
C SER A 186 -14.72 0.08 15.19
N VAL A 187 -14.73 0.55 13.95
CA VAL A 187 -15.24 -0.15 12.77
C VAL A 187 -14.33 0.05 11.56
N VAL A 188 -14.36 -0.90 10.62
CA VAL A 188 -13.75 -0.80 9.29
C VAL A 188 -14.52 0.20 8.43
N LYS A 189 -13.82 0.93 7.57
CA LYS A 189 -14.42 1.81 6.56
C LYS A 189 -13.94 1.36 5.19
N VAL A 190 -14.88 1.06 4.31
CA VAL A 190 -14.66 0.67 2.91
C VAL A 190 -15.76 1.30 2.06
N ALA A 191 -15.43 1.72 0.84
CA ALA A 191 -16.34 2.33 -0.13
C ALA A 191 -15.99 1.86 -1.54
#